data_AF-A0A151IZP9-F1
#
_entry.id   AF-A0A151IZP9-F1
#
_cell.length_a   1.000
_cell.length_b   1.000
_cell.length_c   1.000
_cell.angle_alpha   90.00
_cell.angle_beta   90.00
_cell.angle_gamma   90.00
#
_symmetry.space_group_name_H-M   'P 1'
#
loop_
_entity.id
_entity.type
_entity.pdbx_description
1 polymer ?
#
loop_
_entity_poly.entity_id
_entity_poly.type
_entity_poly.pdbx_seq_one_letter_code
_entity_poly.pdbx_strand_id
1 'polypeptide(L)' 'MAQKFYAIVEFEDGLQVVPSNWLDISVMKTVWPHFLSDSRYYKAVKYMETPESTWKQYTVLKIYGTYRK' A
#
# COMPACT_ATOMS: atom_id res chain seq x y z
N MET A 1 -15.18 -8.77 7.90
CA MET A 1 -15.36 -7.35 7.50
C MET A 1 -14.01 -6.66 7.64
N ALA A 2 -13.26 -6.48 6.54
CA ALA A 2 -11.96 -5.83 6.59
C ALA A 2 -12.14 -4.32 6.79
N GLN A 3 -11.62 -3.77 7.88
CA GLN A 3 -11.61 -2.33 8.09
C GLN A 3 -10.74 -1.66 7.02
N LYS A 4 -11.32 -0.67 6.33
CA LYS A 4 -10.62 0.15 5.34
C LYS A 4 -9.82 1.20 6.09
N PHE A 5 -8.50 1.16 5.96
CA PHE A 5 -7.61 2.16 6.53
C PHE A 5 -6.45 2.41 5.57
N TYR A 6 -5.76 3.51 5.78
CA TYR A 6 -4.52 3.83 5.09
C TYR A 6 -3.37 3.71 6.07
N ALA A 7 -2.22 3.27 5.61
CA ALA A 7 -1.02 3.15 6.41
C ALA A 7 0.10 3.94 5.75
N ILE A 8 0.85 4.69 6.56
CA ILE A 8 2.08 5.33 6.13
C ILE A 8 3.19 4.34 6.39
N VAL A 9 3.87 3.92 5.33
CA VAL A 9 4.89 2.87 5.35
C VAL A 9 6.17 3.39 4.73
N GLU A 10 7.29 2.91 5.25
CA GLU A 10 8.64 3.21 4.77
C GLU A 10 9.16 2.03 3.98
N PHE A 11 9.64 2.32 2.77
CA PHE A 11 10.38 1.44 1.90
C PHE A 11 11.83 1.91 1.83
N GLU A 12 12.69 1.11 1.19
CA GLU A 12 14.09 1.51 0.94
C GLU A 12 14.21 2.81 0.14
N ASP A 13 13.21 3.11 -0.70
CA ASP A 13 13.17 4.33 -1.54
C ASP A 13 12.47 5.53 -0.84
N GLY A 14 11.92 5.33 0.37
CA GLY A 14 11.29 6.39 1.16
C GLY A 14 9.87 6.07 1.65
N LEU A 15 9.13 7.12 2.01
CA LEU A 15 7.83 7.02 2.67
C LEU A 15 6.66 7.13 1.70
N GLN A 16 5.68 6.23 1.83
CA GLN A 16 4.50 6.19 0.99
C GLN A 16 3.24 5.78 1.75
N VAL A 17 2.08 6.10 1.17
CA VAL A 17 0.77 5.79 1.76
C VAL A 17 0.14 4.60 1.03
N VAL A 18 -0.07 3.49 1.73
CA VAL A 18 -0.71 2.29 1.18
C VAL A 18 -2.07 2.05 1.81
N PRO A 19 -3.06 1.56 1.05
CA PRO A 19 -4.32 1.13 1.62
C PRO A 19 -4.18 -0.23 2.31
N SER A 20 -5.06 -0.51 3.27
CA SER A 20 -5.05 -1.76 4.05
C SER A 20 -5.24 -3.02 3.20
N ASN A 21 -5.84 -2.89 2.01
CA ASN A 21 -6.01 -4.00 1.08
C ASN A 21 -4.69 -4.43 0.42
N TRP A 22 -3.68 -3.56 0.44
CA TRP A 22 -2.38 -3.84 -0.15
C TRP A 22 -1.35 -4.25 0.89
N LEU A 23 -1.51 -3.71 2.11
CA LEU A 23 -0.60 -3.93 3.21
C LEU A 23 -1.01 -5.16 4.03
N ASP A 24 -0.12 -6.14 4.06
CA ASP A 24 -0.15 -7.21 5.04
C ASP A 24 0.75 -6.84 6.23
N ILE A 25 0.12 -6.35 7.29
CA ILE A 25 0.79 -5.94 8.53
C ILE A 25 1.45 -7.14 9.22
N SER A 26 0.90 -8.35 9.07
CA SER A 26 1.39 -9.54 9.77
C SER A 26 2.79 -9.94 9.31
N VAL A 27 3.08 -9.73 8.03
CA VAL A 27 4.38 -10.04 7.40
C VAL A 27 5.19 -8.78 7.04
N MET A 28 4.69 -7.59 7.38
CA MET A 28 5.25 -6.30 6.95
C MET A 28 5.58 -6.27 5.46
N LYS A 29 4.63 -6.69 4.63
CA LYS A 29 4.77 -6.65 3.17
C LYS A 29 3.60 -5.91 2.56
N THR A 30 3.86 -5.19 1.50
CA THR A 30 2.82 -4.62 0.65
C THR A 30 2.88 -5.26 -0.72
N VAL A 31 1.74 -5.38 -1.37
CA VAL A 31 1.69 -5.47 -2.83
C VAL A 31 1.77 -4.08 -3.43
N TRP A 32 2.52 -3.96 -4.52
CA TRP A 32 2.75 -2.70 -5.20
C TRP A 32 2.59 -2.87 -6.71
N PRO A 33 1.79 -2.01 -7.35
CA PRO A 33 1.62 -2.03 -8.79
C PRO A 33 2.85 -1.46 -9.51
N HIS A 34 3.21 -2.03 -10.64
CA HIS A 34 4.25 -1.48 -11.52
C HIS A 34 3.69 -0.35 -12.39
N PHE A 35 3.12 0.69 -11.76
CA PHE A 35 2.62 1.86 -12.48
C PHE A 35 3.76 2.81 -12.82
N LEU A 36 3.83 3.21 -14.08
CA LEU A 36 4.78 4.22 -14.57
C LEU A 36 4.31 5.66 -14.29
N SER A 37 3.12 5.85 -13.74
CA SER A 37 2.51 7.16 -13.54
C SER A 37 1.94 7.31 -12.14
N ASP A 38 2.42 8.33 -11.41
CA ASP A 38 1.98 8.64 -10.06
C ASP A 38 0.48 8.90 -9.98
N SER A 39 -0.11 9.51 -11.02
CA SER A 39 -1.55 9.78 -11.08
C SER A 39 -2.41 8.51 -11.04
N ARG A 40 -1.94 7.42 -11.66
CA ARG A 40 -2.60 6.11 -11.62
C ARG A 40 -2.44 5.46 -10.25
N TYR A 41 -1.24 5.57 -9.67
CA TYR A 41 -0.97 5.11 -8.30
C TYR A 41 -1.91 5.79 -7.30
N TYR A 42 -1.99 7.12 -7.28
CA TYR A 42 -2.89 7.84 -6.37
C TYR A 42 -4.36 7.48 -6.58
N LYS A 43 -4.79 7.26 -7.83
CA LYS A 43 -6.14 6.72 -8.10
C LYS A 43 -6.32 5.35 -7.47
N ALA A 44 -5.41 4.42 -7.72
CA ALA A 44 -5.49 3.05 -7.20
C ALA A 44 -5.52 3.02 -5.66
N VAL A 45 -4.69 3.85 -5.00
CA VAL A 45 -4.72 4.03 -3.54
C VAL A 45 -6.05 4.63 -3.09
N LYS A 46 -6.52 5.70 -3.74
CA LYS A 46 -7.81 6.35 -3.41
C LYS A 46 -8.99 5.39 -3.52
N TYR A 47 -9.00 4.54 -4.55
CA TYR A 47 -10.05 3.54 -4.76
C TYR A 47 -9.82 2.23 -3.99
N MET A 48 -8.69 2.10 -3.28
CA MET A 48 -8.27 0.84 -2.64
C MET A 48 -8.39 -0.34 -3.60
N GLU A 49 -7.88 -0.15 -4.82
CA GLU A 49 -8.01 -1.09 -5.93
C GLU A 49 -7.55 -2.49 -5.49
N THR A 50 -8.24 -3.53 -5.90
CA THR A 50 -7.85 -4.89 -5.55
C THR A 50 -6.51 -5.22 -6.19
N PRO A 51 -5.53 -5.74 -5.42
CA PRO A 51 -4.26 -6.16 -5.98
C PRO A 51 -4.46 -7.19 -7.08
N GLU A 52 -3.82 -6.98 -8.22
CA GLU A 52 -3.75 -8.00 -9.27
C GLU A 52 -2.56 -8.93 -9.05
N SER A 53 -2.64 -10.14 -9.59
CA SER A 53 -1.55 -11.14 -9.54
C SER A 53 -0.25 -10.65 -10.20
N THR A 54 -0.33 -9.61 -11.04
CA THR A 54 0.82 -8.97 -11.69
C THR A 54 1.61 -8.04 -10.75
N TRP A 55 1.06 -7.69 -9.59
CA TRP A 55 1.70 -6.77 -8.65
C TRP A 55 2.79 -7.46 -7.86
N LYS A 56 3.90 -6.74 -7.66
CA LYS A 56 5.04 -7.27 -6.93
C LYS A 56 4.87 -7.02 -5.45
N GLN A 57 5.38 -7.93 -4.64
CA GLN A 57 5.45 -7.74 -3.19
C GLN A 57 6.73 -7.01 -2.83
N TYR A 58 6.60 -6.01 -1.97
CA TYR A 58 7.70 -5.24 -1.40
C TYR A 58 7.66 -5.34 0.11
N THR A 59 8.84 -5.48 0.71
CA THR A 59 8.99 -5.47 2.16
C THR A 59 8.89 -4.06 2.67
N VAL A 60 8.05 -3.85 3.69
CA VAL A 60 7.93 -2.60 4.42
C VAL A 60 8.98 -2.61 5.52
N LEU A 61 9.82 -1.58 5.58
CA LEU A 61 10.81 -1.40 6.64
C LEU A 61 10.14 -0.99 7.95
N LYS A 62 9.17 -0.08 7.87
CA LYS A 62 8.51 0.49 9.04
C LYS A 62 7.12 1.01 8.72
N ILE A 63 6.20 0.93 9.68
CA ILE A 63 4.88 1.56 9.61
C ILE A 63 4.87 2.73 10.60
N TYR A 64 4.66 3.94 10.10
CA TYR A 64 4.66 5.16 10.91
C TYR A 64 3.30 5.43 11.55
N GLY A 65 2.23 5.05 10.88
CA GLY A 65 0.88 5.27 11.39
C GLY A 65 -0.17 4.68 10.49
N THR A 66 -1.38 4.52 11.05
CA THR A 66 -2.56 4.15 10.27
C THR A 66 -3.63 5.22 10.44
N TYR A 67 -4.23 5.62 9.34
CA TYR A 67 -5.36 6.53 9.30
C TYR A 67 -6.64 5.75 9.01
N ARG A 68 -7.60 5.84 9.93
CA ARG A 68 -8.94 5.27 9.81
C ARG A 68 -9.91 6.42 9.64
N LYS A 69 -10.76 6.36 8.62
CA LYS A 69 -11.86 7.29 8.43
C LYS A 69 -13.15 6.70 9.01
#